data_AF-A0A974HP49-F1
#
_entry.id   AF-A0A974HP49-F1
#
_cell.length_a   1.000
_cell.length_b   1.000
_cell.length_c   1.000
_cell.angle_alpha   90.00
_cell.angle_beta   90.00
_cell.angle_gamma   90.00
#
_symmetry.space_group_name_H-M   'P 1'
#
loop_
_entity.id
_entity.type
_entity.pdbx_description
1 polymer ?
#
loop_
_entity_poly.entity_id
_entity_poly.type
_entity_poly.pdbx_seq_one_letter_code
_entity_poly.pdbx_strand_id
1 'polypeptide(L)'
;MATVLSRALKLPGKKSHDPREYDPLTQADSDESEDDLVINIQHNGVQNGKGSRGSYHDPDSDVERASKRVQQRPVDAKEEGLSPSGGLDLELKATSPVVSYIRTTVFLLTVVVSMIMVLICAFLIPCPHRGHHQFWTLRIGQETGIPSPLELFDVNMDGVPDILISFASPKNVSQDAMKHHNSVAALSGINNSILWSSRVQEEIQSIKCGLLLPDSPQNNTCLLIGRSKFLQLVNATSGKPIWTSSVHLSNGALATSAIVLPDLNGDYISDLLVLTVGEQQPHLGFQLVSGLTGHLLGEVVKYEATVKGKLQGPQVHYTTQGAIYILFGFGSVQAVALKDIYTQAKTGESLPKALQKEDPEWEKWRTVNGSQTINVYRTGVEFLQSIPVLDSNCSDLLITTTDGLTLLRGKDLEKRWAVSLKNVKSQPQTGHFNPDGSLDFLLQIHSNNTSKRIVIIDGTSGVPLWEWEVPWHVKEAAAASVPTSDGKSAFVFWGDGSLPANSTNLNIQVDTQWNRHLLLLHPSYPGVILDIFNVSANIVTMEIGIKELEKDAFVVIVTSDRNIGASDNVPQTLVVSKLALRWAMSYSHPLSVGDAKIRPKVDDVKRILSRLKFGTIPQKP
;
A
#
# COMPACT_ATOMS: atom_id res chain seq x y z
N MET A 1 16.65 -60.86 -33.17
CA MET A 1 15.26 -60.38 -32.99
C MET A 1 15.33 -59.25 -31.97
N ALA A 2 14.68 -58.10 -32.10
CA ALA A 2 13.93 -57.48 -33.20
C ALA A 2 14.09 -55.94 -32.99
N THR A 3 14.45 -55.12 -33.98
CA THR A 3 13.49 -54.32 -34.80
C THR A 3 12.26 -53.85 -34.00
N VAL A 4 11.87 -52.57 -34.02
CA VAL A 4 11.26 -51.89 -35.18
C VAL A 4 11.21 -50.36 -34.93
N LEU A 5 11.55 -49.55 -35.96
CA LEU A 5 11.29 -48.10 -36.12
C LEU A 5 11.89 -47.12 -35.07
N SER A 6 12.17 -45.84 -35.38
CA SER A 6 11.88 -45.05 -36.59
C SER A 6 13.13 -44.41 -37.22
N ARG A 7 13.33 -44.63 -38.53
CA ARG A 7 14.19 -43.82 -39.41
C ARG A 7 13.36 -43.35 -40.61
N ALA A 8 12.96 -42.07 -40.63
CA ALA A 8 12.53 -41.26 -41.77
C ALA A 8 12.12 -39.88 -41.21
N LEU A 9 12.30 -38.72 -41.85
CA LEU A 9 12.76 -38.41 -43.21
C LEU A 9 14.08 -37.59 -43.23
N LYS A 10 14.49 -37.12 -44.42
CA LYS A 10 15.82 -36.58 -44.72
C LYS A 10 15.73 -35.12 -45.23
N LEU A 11 16.68 -34.29 -44.78
CA LEU A 11 17.39 -33.16 -45.44
C LEU A 11 16.90 -32.65 -46.81
N PRO A 12 17.02 -31.32 -47.16
CA PRO A 12 18.25 -30.54 -46.87
C PRO A 12 18.17 -28.99 -46.66
N GLY A 13 19.21 -28.44 -46.02
CA GLY A 13 20.05 -27.41 -46.67
C GLY A 13 19.87 -25.91 -46.33
N LYS A 14 20.79 -25.36 -45.54
CA LYS A 14 21.51 -24.10 -45.82
C LYS A 14 22.86 -24.05 -45.08
N LYS A 15 23.72 -23.08 -45.40
CA LYS A 15 25.18 -23.16 -45.20
C LYS A 15 25.70 -22.55 -43.88
N SER A 16 26.67 -23.26 -43.31
CA SER A 16 27.79 -22.88 -42.43
C SER A 16 28.04 -21.41 -42.02
N HIS A 17 28.40 -21.23 -40.75
CA HIS A 17 29.58 -20.46 -40.35
C HIS A 17 30.26 -21.15 -39.15
N ASP A 18 31.60 -21.08 -39.05
CA ASP A 18 32.36 -21.78 -38.01
C ASP A 18 32.20 -21.16 -36.61
N PRO A 19 32.17 -21.98 -35.54
CA PRO A 19 32.42 -21.54 -34.17
C PRO A 19 33.92 -21.61 -33.85
N ARG A 20 34.54 -20.46 -33.55
CA ARG A 20 35.82 -20.44 -32.82
C ARG A 20 35.57 -20.51 -31.32
N GLU A 21 36.08 -21.58 -30.72
CA GLU A 21 36.94 -21.55 -29.53
C GLU A 21 36.48 -20.66 -28.35
N TYR A 22 35.96 -21.30 -27.30
CA TYR A 22 35.54 -20.67 -26.04
C TYR A 22 36.41 -21.19 -24.90
N ASP A 23 37.20 -20.31 -24.28
CA ASP A 23 38.16 -20.64 -23.21
C ASP A 23 37.60 -20.21 -21.83
N PRO A 24 37.25 -21.15 -20.93
CA PRO A 24 36.56 -20.85 -19.67
C PRO A 24 37.51 -20.60 -18.48
N LEU A 25 38.57 -19.82 -18.65
CA LEU A 25 39.60 -19.59 -17.61
C LEU A 25 39.93 -18.12 -17.28
N THR A 26 39.02 -17.17 -17.50
CA THR A 26 39.15 -15.80 -16.95
C THR A 26 37.85 -15.24 -16.37
N GLN A 27 37.51 -15.61 -15.14
CA GLN A 27 36.86 -14.71 -14.17
C GLN A 27 36.99 -15.26 -12.74
N ALA A 28 37.95 -14.70 -12.00
CA ALA A 28 38.05 -14.82 -10.56
C ALA A 28 37.90 -13.41 -9.95
N ASP A 29 37.53 -13.37 -8.67
CA ASP A 29 37.66 -12.26 -7.73
C ASP A 29 36.93 -10.93 -8.06
N SER A 30 35.76 -10.75 -7.46
CA SER A 30 35.57 -9.71 -6.42
C SER A 30 34.19 -9.82 -5.76
N ASP A 31 34.13 -10.52 -4.62
CA ASP A 31 33.24 -10.11 -3.53
C ASP A 31 33.86 -8.90 -2.82
N GLU A 32 33.04 -8.00 -2.24
CA GLU A 32 33.04 -7.75 -0.78
C GLU A 32 32.05 -6.65 -0.33
N SER A 33 31.67 -6.74 0.95
CA SER A 33 31.16 -5.70 1.87
C SER A 33 29.95 -4.83 1.50
N GLU A 34 28.90 -4.93 2.33
CA GLU A 34 28.12 -3.76 2.74
C GLU A 34 28.92 -2.96 3.78
N ASP A 35 28.74 -1.63 3.86
CA ASP A 35 29.01 -0.82 5.08
C ASP A 35 28.42 0.61 4.94
N ASP A 36 28.26 1.31 6.07
CA ASP A 36 27.47 2.56 6.19
C ASP A 36 28.05 3.81 5.50
N LEU A 37 27.22 4.54 4.74
CA LEU A 37 27.55 5.88 4.24
C LEU A 37 27.16 7.01 5.21
N VAL A 38 28.03 7.30 6.17
CA VAL A 38 28.03 8.59 6.88
C VAL A 38 28.75 9.65 6.04
N ILE A 39 27.99 10.43 5.26
CA ILE A 39 28.54 11.54 4.47
C ILE A 39 28.77 12.76 5.38
N ASN A 40 30.03 13.11 5.63
CA ASN A 40 30.41 14.37 6.26
C ASN A 40 31.15 15.28 5.26
N ILE A 41 30.89 16.59 5.32
CA ILE A 41 31.24 17.55 4.27
C ILE A 41 32.65 18.09 4.49
N GLN A 42 33.56 17.87 3.53
CA GLN A 42 34.92 18.40 3.59
C GLN A 42 35.05 19.72 2.80
N HIS A 43 35.42 20.79 3.51
CA HIS A 43 35.60 22.13 2.96
C HIS A 43 36.98 22.26 2.27
N ASN A 44 37.05 22.98 1.14
CA ASN A 44 38.32 23.24 0.45
C ASN A 44 39.29 24.09 1.30
N GLY A 45 40.59 23.75 1.26
CA GLY A 45 41.66 24.48 1.96
C GLY A 45 42.94 24.54 1.09
N VAL A 46 43.31 25.74 0.68
CA VAL A 46 44.35 26.01 -0.35
C VAL A 46 45.78 25.69 0.13
N GLN A 47 46.61 25.18 -0.78
CA GLN A 47 48.04 24.93 -0.56
C GLN A 47 48.85 26.22 -0.34
N ASN A 48 49.81 26.23 0.59
CA ASN A 48 51.02 27.07 0.51
C ASN A 48 52.12 26.67 1.51
N GLY A 49 53.38 27.00 1.21
CA GLY A 49 54.52 26.96 2.15
C GLY A 49 55.54 25.83 1.92
N LYS A 50 56.84 26.17 1.89
CA LYS A 50 57.96 25.23 1.72
C LYS A 50 59.25 25.76 2.37
N GLY A 51 59.89 24.96 3.25
CA GLY A 51 61.15 25.29 3.96
C GLY A 51 60.95 26.07 5.29
N SER A 52 61.95 26.20 6.18
CA SER A 52 63.31 25.63 6.17
C SER A 52 64.01 25.71 7.55
N ARG A 53 64.71 24.63 7.96
CA ARG A 53 65.98 24.57 8.74
C ARG A 53 66.16 25.33 10.08
N GLY A 54 66.40 24.56 11.17
CA GLY A 54 67.00 24.97 12.46
C GLY A 54 66.48 24.04 13.59
N SER A 55 67.22 23.33 14.45
CA SER A 55 68.61 23.38 14.98
C SER A 55 68.86 24.43 16.07
N TYR A 56 68.77 24.03 17.36
CA TYR A 56 69.92 23.90 18.28
C TYR A 56 69.55 23.41 19.72
N HIS A 57 70.52 22.77 20.38
CA HIS A 57 70.79 22.65 21.83
C HIS A 57 69.85 21.91 22.84
N ASP A 58 70.28 20.67 23.14
CA ASP A 58 70.54 20.12 24.50
C ASP A 58 71.59 20.96 25.29
N PRO A 59 71.78 20.86 26.64
CA PRO A 59 72.02 19.61 27.40
C PRO A 59 71.42 19.59 28.84
N ASP A 60 71.81 18.82 29.87
CA ASP A 60 72.93 17.87 30.21
C ASP A 60 72.46 16.94 31.37
N SER A 61 73.15 15.97 32.02
CA SER A 61 74.52 15.36 32.01
C SER A 61 74.48 14.06 32.87
N ASP A 62 75.35 13.04 32.81
CA ASP A 62 76.32 12.58 31.79
C ASP A 62 75.87 11.16 31.34
N VAL A 63 75.98 10.04 32.06
CA VAL A 63 77.00 9.57 33.01
C VAL A 63 77.66 8.31 32.43
N GLU A 64 78.77 8.54 31.73
CA GLU A 64 79.81 7.57 31.30
C GLU A 64 79.37 6.46 30.32
N ARG A 65 79.74 6.57 29.03
CA ARG A 65 81.06 6.22 28.45
C ARG A 65 81.45 4.74 28.57
N ALA A 66 82.06 4.10 27.56
CA ALA A 66 82.08 4.34 26.11
C ALA A 66 82.84 3.17 25.44
N SER A 67 82.34 2.59 24.34
CA SER A 67 83.23 1.97 23.34
C SER A 67 82.54 1.74 21.99
N LYS A 68 83.26 2.03 20.89
CA LYS A 68 82.83 1.67 19.53
C LYS A 68 84.05 1.45 18.61
N ARG A 69 84.59 0.22 18.64
CA ARG A 69 85.54 -0.38 17.68
C ARG A 69 85.03 -1.81 17.40
N VAL A 70 84.82 -2.25 16.15
CA VAL A 70 85.79 -2.55 15.07
C VAL A 70 86.62 -3.81 15.37
N GLN A 71 86.44 -4.83 14.50
CA GLN A 71 87.20 -6.07 14.29
C GLN A 71 87.39 -7.11 15.44
N GLN A 72 86.89 -8.34 15.18
CA GLN A 72 87.55 -9.67 15.34
C GLN A 72 88.20 -10.16 16.67
N ARG A 73 87.81 -11.39 17.08
CA ARG A 73 88.49 -12.31 18.06
C ARG A 73 88.48 -11.82 19.53
N PRO A 74 88.78 -12.64 20.58
CA PRO A 74 89.36 -14.01 20.70
C PRO A 74 88.31 -15.13 20.90
N VAL A 75 88.58 -16.46 20.95
CA VAL A 75 89.79 -17.33 21.10
C VAL A 75 90.10 -17.83 22.54
N ASP A 76 90.05 -19.17 22.69
CA ASP A 76 90.64 -20.11 23.66
C ASP A 76 90.44 -20.05 25.19
N ALA A 77 89.69 -21.03 25.71
CA ALA A 77 90.10 -22.00 26.75
C ALA A 77 89.08 -23.18 26.77
N LYS A 78 89.45 -24.40 26.32
CA LYS A 78 89.88 -25.57 27.13
C LYS A 78 88.79 -26.20 28.02
N GLU A 79 88.73 -27.53 28.21
CA GLU A 79 89.75 -28.56 27.98
C GLU A 79 89.45 -29.61 26.89
N GLU A 80 90.48 -30.41 26.58
CA GLU A 80 90.56 -31.39 25.49
C GLU A 80 90.17 -32.80 25.96
N GLY A 81 89.52 -33.59 25.11
CA GLY A 81 89.16 -34.98 25.40
C GLY A 81 89.03 -35.82 24.13
N LEU A 82 90.11 -36.52 23.77
CA LEU A 82 90.18 -37.28 22.52
C LEU A 82 89.47 -38.66 22.62
N SER A 83 88.99 -39.13 21.47
CA SER A 83 88.51 -40.50 21.17
C SER A 83 89.42 -41.62 21.72
N PRO A 84 88.94 -42.88 21.96
CA PRO A 84 88.02 -43.65 21.08
C PRO A 84 86.95 -44.49 21.84
N SER A 85 86.09 -45.36 21.26
CA SER A 85 86.12 -46.12 20.01
C SER A 85 84.72 -46.53 19.51
N GLY A 86 84.49 -46.53 18.18
CA GLY A 86 83.42 -47.27 17.50
C GLY A 86 81.97 -46.78 17.73
N GLY A 87 81.03 -46.97 16.79
CA GLY A 87 81.14 -47.52 15.44
C GLY A 87 79.75 -47.83 14.86
N LEU A 88 79.62 -47.82 13.53
CA LEU A 88 78.42 -48.13 12.73
C LEU A 88 77.18 -47.23 12.97
N ASP A 89 77.05 -46.29 12.04
CA ASP A 89 75.82 -45.87 11.34
C ASP A 89 74.63 -46.86 11.38
N LEU A 90 73.40 -46.35 11.67
CA LEU A 90 72.13 -46.98 11.28
C LEU A 90 70.89 -46.06 11.42
N GLU A 91 70.31 -45.69 10.27
CA GLU A 91 68.89 -45.37 9.96
C GLU A 91 68.11 -44.19 10.60
N LEU A 92 67.31 -43.54 9.74
CA LEU A 92 66.26 -42.57 10.08
C LEU A 92 65.02 -43.26 10.67
N LYS A 93 64.21 -42.52 11.46
CA LYS A 93 62.82 -42.92 11.75
C LYS A 93 61.79 -41.79 11.70
N ALA A 94 61.22 -41.61 10.51
CA ALA A 94 59.88 -41.11 10.17
C ALA A 94 59.14 -40.15 11.14
N THR A 95 58.93 -38.91 10.68
CA THR A 95 57.75 -38.11 11.07
C THR A 95 56.46 -38.86 10.68
N SER A 96 55.49 -38.94 11.59
CA SER A 96 54.38 -39.90 11.44
C SER A 96 53.30 -39.49 10.42
N PRO A 97 52.68 -40.46 9.70
CA PRO A 97 51.71 -40.16 8.65
C PRO A 97 50.35 -39.67 9.17
N VAL A 98 50.07 -39.84 10.46
CA VAL A 98 48.76 -39.57 11.09
C VAL A 98 48.34 -38.09 10.94
N VAL A 99 49.29 -37.15 11.04
CA VAL A 99 49.00 -35.71 10.88
C VAL A 99 48.55 -35.37 9.46
N SER A 100 49.06 -36.09 8.45
CA SER A 100 48.60 -35.94 7.06
C SER A 100 47.16 -36.42 6.91
N TYR A 101 46.85 -37.63 7.41
CA TYR A 101 45.50 -38.17 7.36
C TYR A 101 44.46 -37.27 8.05
N ILE A 102 44.78 -36.73 9.24
CA ILE A 102 43.87 -35.80 9.95
C ILE A 102 43.57 -34.56 9.10
N ARG A 103 44.59 -33.95 8.47
CA ARG A 103 44.39 -32.79 7.58
C ARG A 103 43.53 -33.13 6.37
N THR A 104 43.78 -34.27 5.72
CA THR A 104 42.97 -34.74 4.59
C THR A 104 41.52 -35.03 5.00
N THR A 105 41.29 -35.64 6.16
CA THR A 105 39.93 -35.90 6.69
C THR A 105 39.18 -34.61 7.00
N VAL A 106 39.84 -33.61 7.60
CA VAL A 106 39.22 -32.29 7.86
C VAL A 106 38.86 -31.59 6.54
N PHE A 107 39.76 -31.59 5.56
CA PHE A 107 39.49 -31.02 4.23
C PHE A 107 38.29 -31.70 3.53
N LEU A 108 38.28 -33.04 3.48
CA LEU A 108 37.18 -33.79 2.90
C LEU A 108 35.86 -33.55 3.66
N LEU A 109 35.89 -33.44 4.99
CA LEU A 109 34.72 -33.09 5.79
C LEU A 109 34.19 -31.69 5.42
N THR A 110 35.06 -30.69 5.26
CA THR A 110 34.63 -29.34 4.83
C THR A 110 34.01 -29.34 3.44
N VAL A 111 34.56 -30.12 2.49
CA VAL A 111 33.98 -30.28 1.13
C VAL A 111 32.64 -31.00 1.16
N VAL A 112 32.47 -32.02 2.00
CA VAL A 112 31.18 -32.71 2.19
C VAL A 112 30.16 -31.77 2.82
N VAL A 113 30.53 -30.99 3.83
CA VAL A 113 29.64 -29.98 4.45
C VAL A 113 29.25 -28.90 3.44
N SER A 114 30.18 -28.36 2.64
CA SER A 114 29.84 -27.36 1.62
C SER A 114 28.93 -27.94 0.52
N MET A 115 29.17 -29.19 0.09
CA MET A 115 28.27 -29.87 -0.85
C MET A 115 26.88 -30.10 -0.27
N ILE A 116 26.78 -30.51 1.00
CA ILE A 116 25.49 -30.64 1.70
C ILE A 116 24.79 -29.28 1.81
N MET A 117 25.50 -28.19 2.13
CA MET A 117 24.92 -26.85 2.18
C MET A 117 24.42 -26.38 0.81
N VAL A 118 25.18 -26.60 -0.27
CA VAL A 118 24.73 -26.31 -1.65
C VAL A 118 23.50 -27.14 -2.02
N LEU A 119 23.44 -28.42 -1.64
CA LEU A 119 22.26 -29.26 -1.87
C LEU A 119 21.05 -28.81 -1.04
N ILE A 120 21.24 -28.37 0.21
CA ILE A 120 20.18 -27.75 1.03
C ILE A 120 19.67 -26.48 0.33
N CYS A 121 20.56 -25.59 -0.12
CA CYS A 121 20.19 -24.37 -0.82
C CYS A 121 19.56 -24.59 -2.21
N ALA A 122 19.80 -25.74 -2.85
CA ALA A 122 19.25 -26.08 -4.17
C ALA A 122 17.94 -26.89 -4.13
N PHE A 123 17.72 -27.68 -3.06
CA PHE A 123 16.60 -28.64 -2.98
C PHE A 123 15.69 -28.47 -1.75
N LEU A 124 16.15 -27.85 -0.67
CA LEU A 124 15.39 -27.69 0.59
C LEU A 124 15.06 -26.23 0.92
N ILE A 125 15.85 -25.27 0.45
CA ILE A 125 15.36 -23.91 0.20
C ILE A 125 14.62 -23.97 -1.14
N PRO A 126 13.28 -23.87 -1.18
CA PRO A 126 12.59 -23.75 -2.45
C PRO A 126 13.01 -22.42 -3.09
N CYS A 127 13.55 -22.47 -4.31
CA CYS A 127 13.65 -21.29 -5.17
C CYS A 127 12.26 -20.61 -5.18
N PRO A 128 12.13 -19.36 -4.68
CA PRO A 128 10.83 -18.74 -4.45
C PRO A 128 10.05 -18.76 -5.75
N HIS A 129 8.85 -19.35 -5.72
CA HIS A 129 8.22 -19.89 -6.91
C HIS A 129 7.94 -18.75 -7.90
N ARG A 130 8.78 -18.63 -8.95
CA ARG A 130 8.88 -17.46 -9.85
C ARG A 130 7.64 -17.22 -10.73
N GLY A 131 6.54 -17.91 -10.43
CA GLY A 131 5.23 -17.83 -11.07
C GLY A 131 4.08 -17.45 -10.13
N HIS A 132 4.31 -16.85 -8.94
CA HIS A 132 3.26 -16.05 -8.31
C HIS A 132 2.74 -15.05 -9.35
N HIS A 133 1.45 -15.08 -9.65
CA HIS A 133 0.86 -14.37 -10.80
C HIS A 133 0.97 -12.86 -10.63
N GLN A 134 2.04 -12.28 -11.17
CA GLN A 134 2.34 -10.83 -11.18
C GLN A 134 1.25 -10.04 -11.90
N PHE A 135 0.54 -10.68 -12.83
CA PHE A 135 -0.68 -10.20 -13.44
C PHE A 135 -1.67 -11.37 -13.61
N TRP A 136 -2.94 -11.15 -13.29
CA TRP A 136 -4.03 -12.07 -13.64
C TRP A 136 -5.34 -11.32 -13.89
N THR A 137 -6.26 -11.94 -14.64
CA THR A 137 -7.63 -11.44 -14.86
C THR A 137 -8.68 -12.54 -14.64
N LEU A 138 -9.87 -12.14 -14.19
CA LEU A 138 -11.02 -13.01 -13.96
C LEU A 138 -12.32 -12.32 -14.40
N ARG A 139 -13.20 -13.06 -15.10
CA ARG A 139 -14.56 -12.63 -15.44
C ARG A 139 -15.52 -13.18 -14.39
N ILE A 140 -16.20 -12.32 -13.64
CA ILE A 140 -16.95 -12.73 -12.44
C ILE A 140 -18.48 -12.68 -12.60
N GLY A 141 -19.00 -11.74 -13.39
CA GLY A 141 -20.44 -11.52 -13.53
C GLY A 141 -20.75 -10.27 -14.34
N GLN A 142 -21.84 -9.58 -13.99
CA GLN A 142 -22.34 -8.42 -14.71
C GLN A 142 -22.47 -7.17 -13.82
N GLU A 143 -22.28 -6.01 -14.44
CA GLU A 143 -22.48 -4.69 -13.83
C GLU A 143 -23.96 -4.28 -13.95
N THR A 144 -24.56 -3.73 -12.89
CA THR A 144 -25.94 -3.20 -12.90
C THR A 144 -26.02 -1.70 -13.22
N GLY A 145 -24.96 -1.14 -13.81
CA GLY A 145 -24.80 0.31 -14.02
C GLY A 145 -24.49 1.09 -12.74
N ILE A 146 -23.98 0.38 -11.72
CA ILE A 146 -23.76 0.83 -10.35
C ILE A 146 -22.35 0.40 -9.93
N PRO A 147 -21.55 1.27 -9.29
CA PRO A 147 -20.23 0.91 -8.81
C PRO A 147 -20.27 -0.27 -7.83
N SER A 148 -19.64 -1.38 -8.20
CA SER A 148 -19.43 -2.51 -7.30
C SER A 148 -18.52 -2.11 -6.14
N PRO A 149 -18.96 -2.18 -4.87
CA PRO A 149 -18.05 -2.09 -3.74
C PRO A 149 -16.98 -3.18 -3.81
N LEU A 150 -15.77 -2.77 -3.42
CA LEU A 150 -14.53 -3.51 -3.46
C LEU A 150 -13.88 -3.35 -2.08
N GLU A 151 -13.39 -4.44 -1.49
CA GLU A 151 -12.68 -4.44 -0.21
C GLU A 151 -11.52 -5.43 -0.30
N LEU A 152 -10.37 -5.10 0.27
CA LEU A 152 -9.20 -5.99 0.34
C LEU A 152 -9.01 -6.49 1.78
N PHE A 153 -9.05 -7.80 1.96
CA PHE A 153 -8.88 -8.44 3.27
C PHE A 153 -8.39 -9.88 3.08
N ASP A 154 -7.42 -10.31 3.87
CA ASP A 154 -6.92 -11.70 3.85
C ASP A 154 -7.97 -12.63 4.48
N VAL A 155 -8.74 -13.36 3.66
CA VAL A 155 -9.83 -14.22 4.15
C VAL A 155 -9.38 -15.64 4.42
N ASN A 156 -8.24 -16.07 3.87
CA ASN A 156 -7.72 -17.45 4.01
C ASN A 156 -6.53 -17.55 5.00
N MET A 157 -5.99 -16.41 5.44
CA MET A 157 -4.79 -16.25 6.27
C MET A 157 -3.48 -16.69 5.59
N ASP A 158 -3.34 -16.44 4.28
CA ASP A 158 -2.13 -16.72 3.49
C ASP A 158 -1.08 -15.58 3.48
N GLY A 159 -1.42 -14.42 4.03
CA GLY A 159 -0.55 -13.24 4.12
C GLY A 159 -0.65 -12.29 2.93
N VAL A 160 -1.56 -12.52 1.97
CA VAL A 160 -1.87 -11.63 0.85
C VAL A 160 -3.36 -11.25 0.89
N PRO A 161 -3.73 -9.96 0.94
CA PRO A 161 -5.13 -9.57 0.93
C PRO A 161 -5.91 -10.13 -0.27
N ASP A 162 -6.98 -10.86 0.02
CA ASP A 162 -7.96 -11.35 -0.95
C ASP A 162 -8.92 -10.22 -1.35
N ILE A 163 -9.65 -10.43 -2.45
CA ILE A 163 -10.47 -9.40 -3.08
C ILE A 163 -11.94 -9.72 -2.88
N LEU A 164 -12.65 -8.96 -2.04
CA LEU A 164 -14.09 -9.07 -1.88
C LEU A 164 -14.81 -8.08 -2.80
N ILE A 165 -15.76 -8.58 -3.59
CA ILE A 165 -16.51 -7.79 -4.58
C ILE A 165 -17.97 -8.27 -4.70
N SER A 166 -18.90 -7.33 -4.89
CA SER A 166 -20.30 -7.64 -5.22
C SER A 166 -20.61 -7.46 -6.71
N PHE A 167 -21.39 -8.36 -7.29
CA PHE A 167 -21.74 -8.38 -8.72
C PHE A 167 -23.12 -9.00 -8.95
N ALA A 168 -23.75 -8.68 -10.09
CA ALA A 168 -24.95 -9.37 -10.53
C ALA A 168 -24.61 -10.66 -11.28
N SER A 169 -25.28 -11.75 -10.91
CA SER A 169 -25.26 -13.03 -11.64
C SER A 169 -26.49 -13.12 -12.55
N PRO A 170 -26.35 -13.45 -13.85
CA PRO A 170 -27.48 -13.75 -14.71
C PRO A 170 -28.21 -15.01 -14.22
N LYS A 171 -29.54 -15.02 -14.36
CA LYS A 171 -30.38 -16.11 -13.87
C LYS A 171 -30.68 -17.10 -15.00
N ASN A 172 -30.24 -18.35 -14.83
CA ASN A 172 -30.55 -19.47 -15.73
C ASN A 172 -32.00 -19.95 -15.54
N VAL A 173 -32.99 -19.12 -15.91
CA VAL A 173 -34.40 -19.50 -16.03
C VAL A 173 -34.95 -18.94 -17.35
N SER A 174 -35.80 -19.72 -18.01
CA SER A 174 -36.32 -19.45 -19.35
C SER A 174 -37.22 -18.22 -19.43
N GLN A 175 -36.81 -17.27 -20.28
CA GLN A 175 -37.63 -16.29 -21.02
C GLN A 175 -38.56 -15.30 -20.30
N ASP A 176 -38.82 -15.41 -18.99
CA ASP A 176 -39.72 -14.48 -18.28
C ASP A 176 -39.02 -13.70 -17.15
N ALA A 177 -38.96 -12.37 -17.34
CA ALA A 177 -38.29 -11.34 -16.53
C ALA A 177 -36.80 -11.56 -16.18
N MET A 178 -35.93 -10.61 -16.57
CA MET A 178 -34.50 -10.54 -16.18
C MET A 178 -34.31 -10.21 -14.69
N LYS A 179 -34.67 -11.14 -13.79
CA LYS A 179 -34.34 -11.07 -12.37
C LYS A 179 -32.93 -11.58 -12.14
N HIS A 180 -31.94 -10.69 -12.22
CA HIS A 180 -30.58 -10.94 -11.76
C HIS A 180 -30.56 -11.34 -10.28
N HIS A 181 -29.56 -12.10 -9.87
CA HIS A 181 -29.30 -12.40 -8.46
C HIS A 181 -28.00 -11.72 -8.04
N ASN A 182 -28.05 -10.94 -6.97
CA ASN A 182 -26.87 -10.29 -6.43
C ASN A 182 -26.02 -11.30 -5.66
N SER A 183 -24.71 -11.22 -5.86
CA SER A 183 -23.73 -12.14 -5.28
C SER A 183 -22.56 -11.33 -4.74
N VAL A 184 -21.96 -11.81 -3.64
CA VAL A 184 -20.66 -11.37 -3.14
C VAL A 184 -19.71 -12.56 -3.20
N ALA A 185 -18.47 -12.35 -3.62
CA ALA A 185 -17.44 -13.37 -3.60
C ALA A 185 -16.12 -12.83 -3.07
N ALA A 186 -15.32 -13.71 -2.48
CA ALA A 186 -13.90 -13.48 -2.27
C ALA A 186 -13.11 -14.17 -3.39
N LEU A 187 -12.22 -13.42 -4.06
CA LEU A 187 -11.25 -13.93 -5.01
C LEU A 187 -9.88 -13.98 -4.34
N SER A 188 -9.07 -14.99 -4.63
CA SER A 188 -7.75 -15.10 -4.01
C SER A 188 -6.85 -13.91 -4.36
N GLY A 189 -6.11 -13.39 -3.38
CA GLY A 189 -5.05 -12.43 -3.61
C GLY A 189 -3.90 -13.04 -4.42
N ILE A 190 -3.58 -14.31 -4.23
CA ILE A 190 -2.43 -14.98 -4.85
C ILE A 190 -2.70 -15.44 -6.30
N ASN A 191 -3.93 -15.86 -6.60
CA ASN A 191 -4.30 -16.49 -7.87
C ASN A 191 -5.74 -16.09 -8.31
N ASN A 192 -6.17 -16.47 -9.51
CA ASN A 192 -7.48 -16.07 -10.05
C ASN A 192 -8.64 -17.01 -9.65
N SER A 193 -8.54 -17.75 -8.54
CA SER A 193 -9.63 -18.60 -8.04
C SER A 193 -10.65 -17.82 -7.21
N ILE A 194 -11.89 -18.33 -7.19
CA ILE A 194 -12.97 -17.87 -6.32
C ILE A 194 -12.91 -18.73 -5.06
N LEU A 195 -12.63 -18.12 -3.90
CA LEU A 195 -12.54 -18.83 -2.61
C LEU A 195 -13.93 -19.23 -2.11
N TRP A 196 -14.90 -18.32 -2.25
CA TRP A 196 -16.34 -18.58 -2.04
C TRP A 196 -17.18 -17.56 -2.80
N SER A 197 -18.47 -17.89 -3.00
CA SER A 197 -19.47 -16.97 -3.55
C SER A 197 -20.82 -17.21 -2.89
N SER A 198 -21.41 -16.14 -2.34
CA SER A 198 -22.66 -16.14 -1.58
C SER A 198 -23.70 -15.24 -2.23
N ARG A 199 -24.95 -15.71 -2.28
CA ARG A 199 -26.08 -14.94 -2.82
C ARG A 199 -26.64 -14.00 -1.76
N VAL A 200 -26.98 -12.79 -2.17
CA VAL A 200 -27.48 -11.71 -1.32
C VAL A 200 -28.89 -11.29 -1.75
N GLN A 201 -29.69 -10.78 -0.81
CA GLN A 201 -31.09 -10.38 -1.03
C GLN A 201 -31.22 -9.01 -1.73
N GLU A 202 -30.36 -8.06 -1.39
CA GLU A 202 -30.31 -6.70 -1.94
C GLU A 202 -29.02 -6.46 -2.76
N GLU A 203 -28.91 -5.30 -3.42
CA GLU A 203 -27.62 -4.83 -3.93
C GLU A 203 -26.76 -4.34 -2.75
N ILE A 204 -25.48 -4.70 -2.72
CA ILE A 204 -24.56 -4.25 -1.68
C ILE A 204 -24.04 -2.85 -2.01
N GLN A 205 -24.10 -1.95 -1.03
CA GLN A 205 -23.54 -0.60 -1.05
C GLN A 205 -22.12 -0.57 -0.47
N SER A 206 -21.83 -1.41 0.53
CA SER A 206 -20.54 -1.44 1.21
C SER A 206 -20.21 -2.84 1.72
N ILE A 207 -18.94 -3.22 1.55
CA ILE A 207 -18.30 -4.38 2.18
C ILE A 207 -17.23 -3.80 3.09
N LYS A 208 -17.19 -4.22 4.37
CA LYS A 208 -16.13 -3.83 5.31
C LYS A 208 -15.69 -5.03 6.14
N CYS A 209 -14.41 -5.35 6.16
CA CYS A 209 -13.88 -6.51 6.86
C CYS A 209 -12.99 -6.13 8.06
N GLY A 210 -12.81 -7.05 9.01
CA GLY A 210 -11.94 -6.83 10.17
C GLY A 210 -12.43 -5.76 11.14
N LEU A 211 -13.75 -5.51 11.22
CA LEU A 211 -14.30 -4.36 11.95
C LEU A 211 -14.61 -4.59 13.45
N LEU A 212 -15.17 -5.75 13.83
CA LEU A 212 -15.89 -5.86 15.12
C LEU A 212 -15.01 -6.17 16.35
N LEU A 213 -13.78 -6.62 16.13
CA LEU A 213 -12.80 -6.92 17.17
C LEU A 213 -11.42 -6.36 16.75
N PRO A 214 -11.21 -5.03 16.78
CA PRO A 214 -10.01 -4.39 16.22
C PRO A 214 -8.69 -4.99 16.75
N ASP A 215 -8.64 -5.30 18.04
CA ASP A 215 -7.45 -5.83 18.72
C ASP A 215 -7.29 -7.37 18.65
N SER A 216 -8.19 -8.08 17.93
CA SER A 216 -8.16 -9.54 17.85
C SER A 216 -7.58 -10.06 16.54
N PRO A 217 -6.51 -10.88 16.56
CA PRO A 217 -6.02 -11.58 15.36
C PRO A 217 -7.00 -12.66 14.85
N GLN A 218 -8.17 -12.83 15.49
CA GLN A 218 -9.24 -13.73 15.04
C GLN A 218 -10.45 -12.99 14.44
N ASN A 219 -10.33 -11.69 14.11
CA ASN A 219 -11.40 -10.85 13.55
C ASN A 219 -11.70 -11.17 12.06
N ASN A 220 -12.07 -12.43 11.82
CA ASN A 220 -12.35 -13.04 10.51
C ASN A 220 -13.83 -12.84 10.13
N THR A 221 -14.25 -11.58 10.08
CA THR A 221 -15.64 -11.19 9.80
C THR A 221 -15.71 -10.02 8.80
N CYS A 222 -16.76 -10.02 7.98
CA CYS A 222 -17.08 -8.92 7.07
C CYS A 222 -18.53 -8.50 7.22
N LEU A 223 -18.77 -7.20 7.34
CA LEU A 223 -20.08 -6.57 7.34
C LEU A 223 -20.48 -6.26 5.89
N LEU A 224 -21.63 -6.78 5.47
CA LEU A 224 -22.27 -6.53 4.19
C LEU A 224 -23.47 -5.60 4.41
N ILE A 225 -23.47 -4.46 3.72
CA ILE A 225 -24.48 -3.42 3.87
C ILE A 225 -25.20 -3.25 2.53
N GLY A 226 -26.50 -3.56 2.51
CA GLY A 226 -27.36 -3.39 1.35
C GLY A 226 -27.82 -1.95 1.15
N ARG A 227 -28.39 -1.66 -0.03
CA ARG A 227 -28.86 -0.32 -0.40
C ARG A 227 -30.21 0.09 0.20
N SER A 228 -31.02 -0.83 0.72
CA SER A 228 -32.34 -0.50 1.29
C SER A 228 -32.40 -0.80 2.78
N LYS A 229 -32.49 -2.06 3.20
CA LYS A 229 -32.72 -2.45 4.61
C LYS A 229 -31.83 -3.62 5.07
N PHE A 230 -31.05 -4.21 4.18
CA PHE A 230 -30.26 -5.40 4.45
C PHE A 230 -28.95 -5.08 5.17
N LEU A 231 -28.75 -5.70 6.34
CA LEU A 231 -27.49 -5.68 7.08
C LEU A 231 -27.11 -7.12 7.46
N GLN A 232 -25.91 -7.57 7.11
CA GLN A 232 -25.49 -8.95 7.35
C GLN A 232 -24.01 -9.03 7.73
N LEU A 233 -23.71 -9.70 8.84
CA LEU A 233 -22.34 -10.09 9.17
C LEU A 233 -22.06 -11.49 8.61
N VAL A 234 -20.99 -11.65 7.83
CA VAL A 234 -20.51 -12.95 7.34
C VAL A 234 -19.15 -13.31 7.95
N ASN A 235 -18.88 -14.61 8.10
CA ASN A 235 -17.52 -15.10 8.34
C ASN A 235 -16.70 -14.96 7.05
N ALA A 236 -15.54 -14.29 7.12
CA ALA A 236 -14.82 -13.86 5.93
C ALA A 236 -14.23 -15.03 5.13
N THR A 237 -13.71 -16.08 5.78
CA THR A 237 -13.19 -17.29 5.09
C THR A 237 -14.24 -18.09 4.32
N SER A 238 -15.51 -18.09 4.74
CA SER A 238 -16.54 -18.99 4.18
C SER A 238 -17.73 -18.31 3.50
N GLY A 239 -17.85 -16.99 3.61
CA GLY A 239 -18.98 -16.23 3.07
C GLY A 239 -20.33 -16.55 3.70
N LYS A 240 -20.37 -17.32 4.80
CA LYS A 240 -21.60 -17.72 5.49
C LYS A 240 -22.06 -16.64 6.46
N PRO A 241 -23.37 -16.34 6.53
CA PRO A 241 -23.90 -15.40 7.51
C PRO A 241 -23.72 -15.92 8.94
N ILE A 242 -23.29 -15.03 9.83
CA ILE A 242 -23.27 -15.21 11.29
C ILE A 242 -24.63 -14.74 11.83
N TRP A 243 -25.03 -13.52 11.46
CA TRP A 243 -26.38 -12.99 11.67
C TRP A 243 -26.84 -12.22 10.43
N THR A 244 -28.15 -11.97 10.31
CA THR A 244 -28.73 -11.13 9.25
C THR A 244 -29.89 -10.36 9.85
N SER A 245 -29.86 -9.04 9.69
CA SER A 245 -30.80 -8.11 10.29
C SER A 245 -31.43 -7.24 9.20
N SER A 246 -32.75 -7.13 9.22
CA SER A 246 -33.48 -6.14 8.41
C SER A 246 -33.65 -4.88 9.26
N VAL A 247 -32.92 -3.83 8.92
CA VAL A 247 -32.96 -2.55 9.65
C VAL A 247 -34.40 -2.02 9.64
N HIS A 248 -34.95 -1.75 10.83
CA HIS A 248 -36.39 -1.45 11.01
C HIS A 248 -36.74 -0.07 10.45
N LEU A 249 -37.07 -0.05 9.15
CA LEU A 249 -37.33 1.15 8.37
C LEU A 249 -38.78 1.17 7.90
N SER A 250 -39.58 2.08 8.47
CA SER A 250 -40.98 2.28 8.12
C SER A 250 -41.15 2.78 6.68
N ASN A 251 -40.40 3.83 6.31
CA ASN A 251 -40.25 4.38 4.96
C ASN A 251 -38.87 5.07 4.91
N GLY A 252 -37.88 4.43 4.29
CA GLY A 252 -36.48 4.89 4.36
C GLY A 252 -35.48 3.81 3.95
N ALA A 253 -34.27 4.25 3.65
CA ALA A 253 -33.17 3.42 3.18
C ALA A 253 -31.89 3.63 4.01
N LEU A 254 -30.99 2.64 3.95
CA LEU A 254 -29.60 2.75 4.39
C LEU A 254 -28.90 3.85 3.61
N ALA A 255 -28.30 4.79 4.34
CA ALA A 255 -27.77 6.01 3.74
C ALA A 255 -26.36 5.80 3.17
N THR A 256 -25.54 5.04 3.90
CA THR A 256 -24.09 4.90 3.75
C THR A 256 -23.62 3.59 4.39
N SER A 257 -22.30 3.36 4.38
CA SER A 257 -21.69 2.39 5.31
C SER A 257 -21.99 2.73 6.78
N ALA A 258 -21.91 1.72 7.65
CA ALA A 258 -22.06 1.83 9.09
C ALA A 258 -20.71 2.12 9.76
N ILE A 259 -20.73 2.65 10.98
CA ILE A 259 -19.51 2.88 11.78
C ILE A 259 -19.41 1.85 12.91
N VAL A 260 -18.19 1.47 13.26
CA VAL A 260 -17.88 0.73 14.49
C VAL A 260 -17.85 1.67 15.69
N LEU A 261 -18.56 1.30 16.75
CA LEU A 261 -18.57 1.93 18.06
C LEU A 261 -17.88 1.02 19.08
N PRO A 262 -17.39 1.55 20.22
CA PRO A 262 -17.07 0.70 21.36
C PRO A 262 -18.31 -0.08 21.84
N ASP A 263 -18.10 -1.17 22.57
CA ASP A 263 -19.15 -1.92 23.29
C ASP A 263 -20.06 -0.97 24.12
N LEU A 264 -21.37 -1.00 23.84
CA LEU A 264 -22.40 -0.21 24.53
C LEU A 264 -23.36 -1.06 25.37
N ASN A 265 -23.24 -2.39 25.36
CA ASN A 265 -24.19 -3.31 26.00
C ASN A 265 -23.57 -4.24 27.06
N GLY A 266 -22.24 -4.37 27.09
CA GLY A 266 -21.45 -5.24 27.98
C GLY A 266 -21.13 -6.64 27.44
N ASP A 267 -21.29 -6.89 26.13
CA ASP A 267 -21.03 -8.20 25.49
C ASP A 267 -19.58 -8.39 24.98
N TYR A 268 -18.73 -7.39 25.13
CA TYR A 268 -17.32 -7.32 24.71
C TYR A 268 -17.07 -7.33 23.18
N ILE A 269 -18.11 -7.23 22.34
CA ILE A 269 -17.97 -6.99 20.89
C ILE A 269 -18.16 -5.50 20.59
N SER A 270 -17.50 -4.99 19.54
CA SER A 270 -17.69 -3.60 19.10
C SER A 270 -19.06 -3.45 18.42
N ASP A 271 -19.85 -2.47 18.85
CA ASP A 271 -21.19 -2.22 18.32
C ASP A 271 -21.17 -1.43 17.00
N LEU A 272 -22.35 -1.23 16.39
CA LEU A 272 -22.51 -0.56 15.10
C LEU A 272 -23.47 0.63 15.19
N LEU A 273 -23.10 1.73 14.52
CA LEU A 273 -24.00 2.85 14.24
C LEU A 273 -24.41 2.86 12.77
N VAL A 274 -25.71 2.78 12.54
CA VAL A 274 -26.31 2.80 11.19
C VAL A 274 -27.06 4.12 10.99
N LEU A 275 -26.75 4.82 9.88
CA LEU A 275 -27.50 6.00 9.44
C LEU A 275 -28.53 5.62 8.37
N THR A 276 -29.75 6.13 8.56
CA THR A 276 -30.87 5.90 7.65
C THR A 276 -31.52 7.22 7.26
N VAL A 277 -32.00 7.30 6.02
CA VAL A 277 -32.65 8.50 5.44
C VAL A 277 -34.10 8.17 5.10
N GLY A 278 -35.04 9.01 5.54
CA GLY A 278 -36.46 8.91 5.16
C GLY A 278 -36.72 9.30 3.70
N GLU A 279 -37.54 8.51 2.99
CA GLU A 279 -37.82 8.70 1.56
C GLU A 279 -38.66 9.95 1.25
N GLN A 280 -39.63 10.30 2.10
CA GLN A 280 -40.58 11.40 1.85
C GLN A 280 -40.23 12.69 2.59
N GLN A 281 -39.48 12.59 3.69
CA GLN A 281 -38.88 13.72 4.39
C GLN A 281 -37.51 13.29 4.92
N PRO A 282 -36.46 14.12 4.78
CA PRO A 282 -35.08 13.74 5.06
C PRO A 282 -34.73 13.85 6.54
N HIS A 283 -35.47 13.12 7.37
CA HIS A 283 -35.09 12.87 8.76
C HIS A 283 -33.95 11.85 8.76
N LEU A 284 -32.89 12.15 9.50
CA LEU A 284 -31.76 11.27 9.73
C LEU A 284 -32.05 10.39 10.95
N GLY A 285 -32.29 9.10 10.70
CA GLY A 285 -32.48 8.10 11.74
C GLY A 285 -31.17 7.38 12.07
N PHE A 286 -30.66 7.59 13.28
CA PHE A 286 -29.55 6.83 13.83
C PHE A 286 -30.07 5.59 14.56
N GLN A 287 -29.48 4.43 14.25
CA GLN A 287 -29.85 3.15 14.85
C GLN A 287 -28.59 2.51 15.46
N LEU A 288 -28.63 2.23 16.77
CA LEU A 288 -27.58 1.48 17.47
C LEU A 288 -27.86 -0.02 17.31
N VAL A 289 -26.89 -0.77 16.81
CA VAL A 289 -27.02 -2.19 16.47
C VAL A 289 -25.92 -2.98 17.18
N SER A 290 -26.28 -4.08 17.84
CA SER A 290 -25.36 -5.00 18.49
C SER A 290 -24.40 -5.63 17.47
N GLY A 291 -23.10 -5.51 17.68
CA GLY A 291 -22.10 -6.15 16.82
C GLY A 291 -22.19 -7.68 16.83
N LEU A 292 -22.44 -8.25 18.02
CA LEU A 292 -22.57 -9.69 18.25
C LEU A 292 -23.83 -10.30 17.60
N THR A 293 -24.97 -9.60 17.62
CA THR A 293 -26.29 -10.19 17.29
C THR A 293 -27.02 -9.57 16.11
N GLY A 294 -26.66 -8.35 15.70
CA GLY A 294 -27.40 -7.58 14.69
C GLY A 294 -28.75 -7.02 15.18
N HIS A 295 -29.10 -7.18 16.46
CA HIS A 295 -30.32 -6.60 17.05
C HIS A 295 -30.15 -5.11 17.39
N LEU A 296 -31.26 -4.38 17.41
CA LEU A 296 -31.28 -2.98 17.86
C LEU A 296 -31.03 -2.90 19.37
N LEU A 297 -30.17 -1.96 19.78
CA LEU A 297 -29.86 -1.67 21.17
C LEU A 297 -30.79 -0.62 21.81
N GLY A 298 -31.73 -0.05 21.05
CA GLY A 298 -32.67 0.94 21.55
C GLY A 298 -33.54 1.54 20.45
N GLU A 299 -34.26 2.60 20.77
CA GLU A 299 -35.13 3.33 19.85
C GLU A 299 -34.35 4.13 18.79
N VAL A 300 -34.98 4.37 17.64
CA VAL A 300 -34.38 5.10 16.52
C VAL A 300 -34.37 6.60 16.80
N VAL A 301 -33.18 7.16 17.03
CA VAL A 301 -32.99 8.59 17.32
C VAL A 301 -33.02 9.38 16.01
N LYS A 302 -33.80 10.46 15.97
CA LYS A 302 -34.09 11.22 14.74
C LYS A 302 -33.59 12.65 14.84
N TYR A 303 -32.88 13.11 13.81
CA TYR A 303 -32.48 14.51 13.65
C TYR A 303 -33.05 15.08 12.35
N GLU A 304 -33.56 16.30 12.40
CA GLU A 304 -33.93 17.05 11.21
C GLU A 304 -32.67 17.49 10.45
N ALA A 305 -32.63 17.27 9.14
CA ALA A 305 -31.49 17.67 8.31
C ALA A 305 -31.93 18.48 7.09
N THR A 306 -31.26 19.61 6.85
CA THR A 306 -31.55 20.46 5.69
C THR A 306 -30.93 19.86 4.43
N VAL A 307 -31.72 19.18 3.60
CA VAL A 307 -31.22 18.63 2.31
C VAL A 307 -30.89 19.76 1.34
N LYS A 308 -29.59 20.09 1.29
CA LYS A 308 -28.93 20.86 0.24
C LYS A 308 -27.52 20.31 0.04
N GLY A 309 -27.25 19.70 -1.12
CA GLY A 309 -25.96 19.08 -1.41
C GLY A 309 -25.86 17.62 -0.95
N LYS A 310 -24.65 17.06 -1.10
CA LYS A 310 -24.32 15.64 -0.91
C LYS A 310 -24.32 15.22 0.56
N LEU A 311 -24.78 14.00 0.85
CA LEU A 311 -24.70 13.43 2.20
C LEU A 311 -23.23 13.20 2.60
N GLN A 312 -22.90 13.63 3.81
CA GLN A 312 -21.63 13.43 4.49
C GLN A 312 -21.89 12.62 5.76
N GLY A 313 -20.98 11.70 6.07
CA GLY A 313 -21.09 10.83 7.24
C GLY A 313 -22.14 9.71 7.13
N PRO A 314 -22.37 8.96 8.22
CA PRO A 314 -21.84 9.23 9.55
C PRO A 314 -20.34 8.86 9.60
N GLN A 315 -19.53 9.63 10.32
CA GLN A 315 -18.15 9.27 10.68
C GLN A 315 -17.98 9.40 12.19
N VAL A 316 -17.21 8.50 12.82
CA VAL A 316 -16.85 8.65 14.25
C VAL A 316 -15.63 9.56 14.38
N HIS A 317 -15.71 10.50 15.32
CA HIS A 317 -14.61 11.36 15.73
C HIS A 317 -14.31 11.13 17.21
N TYR A 318 -13.07 10.76 17.50
CA TYR A 318 -12.54 10.69 18.86
C TYR A 318 -11.83 12.00 19.19
N THR A 319 -12.21 12.62 20.30
CA THR A 319 -11.55 13.84 20.82
C THR A 319 -10.28 13.50 21.61
N THR A 320 -9.43 14.50 21.87
CA THR A 320 -8.22 14.32 22.70
C THR A 320 -8.52 13.85 24.13
N GLN A 321 -9.70 14.18 24.67
CA GLN A 321 -10.16 13.71 25.99
C GLN A 321 -10.78 12.30 25.93
N GLY A 322 -11.04 11.78 24.74
CA GLY A 322 -11.66 10.48 24.47
C GLY A 322 -13.18 10.49 24.55
N ALA A 323 -13.81 11.66 24.49
CA ALA A 323 -15.25 11.77 24.19
C ALA A 323 -15.48 11.50 22.70
N ILE A 324 -16.63 10.90 22.38
CA ILE A 324 -16.95 10.38 21.04
C ILE A 324 -18.07 11.21 20.41
N TYR A 325 -17.82 11.75 19.21
CA TYR A 325 -18.79 12.49 18.42
C TYR A 325 -19.03 11.80 17.08
N ILE A 326 -20.25 11.95 16.55
CA ILE A 326 -20.64 11.44 15.24
C ILE A 326 -20.81 12.63 14.29
N LEU A 327 -20.04 12.65 13.21
CA LEU A 327 -20.04 13.68 12.16
C LEU A 327 -20.98 13.29 11.03
N PHE A 328 -21.89 14.19 10.63
CA PHE A 328 -22.89 13.94 9.57
C PHE A 328 -23.42 15.24 8.96
N GLY A 329 -24.11 15.18 7.82
CA GLY A 329 -24.89 16.31 7.29
C GLY A 329 -25.14 16.25 5.78
N PHE A 330 -25.95 17.16 5.23
CA PHE A 330 -26.13 17.32 3.77
C PHE A 330 -25.48 18.63 3.33
N GLY A 331 -24.47 18.54 2.44
CA GLY A 331 -23.65 19.67 1.96
C GLY A 331 -22.97 20.47 3.07
N SER A 332 -22.95 19.95 4.28
CA SER A 332 -22.60 20.58 5.54
C SER A 332 -22.10 19.50 6.50
N VAL A 333 -21.39 19.88 7.56
CA VAL A 333 -20.94 18.97 8.60
C VAL A 333 -21.43 19.48 9.94
N GLN A 334 -22.21 18.64 10.61
CA GLN A 334 -22.65 18.77 11.98
C GLN A 334 -22.04 17.62 12.79
N ALA A 335 -21.99 17.79 14.11
CA ALA A 335 -21.60 16.75 15.03
C ALA A 335 -22.66 16.58 16.12
N VAL A 336 -22.78 15.37 16.66
CA VAL A 336 -23.53 15.08 17.90
C VAL A 336 -22.71 14.15 18.79
N ALA A 337 -22.76 14.33 20.11
CA ALA A 337 -22.06 13.44 21.02
C ALA A 337 -22.75 12.07 21.03
N LEU A 338 -21.98 10.98 21.04
CA LEU A 338 -22.53 9.62 21.05
C LEU A 338 -23.31 9.32 22.35
N LYS A 339 -22.93 9.96 23.46
CA LYS A 339 -23.73 9.99 24.71
C LYS A 339 -25.15 10.53 24.48
N ASP A 340 -25.30 11.62 23.72
CA ASP A 340 -26.58 12.28 23.46
C ASP A 340 -27.49 11.38 22.59
N ILE A 341 -26.91 10.60 21.66
CA ILE A 341 -27.64 9.54 20.93
C ILE A 341 -28.05 8.41 21.90
N TYR A 342 -27.12 7.86 22.67
CA TYR A 342 -27.38 6.73 23.57
C TYR A 342 -28.49 7.03 24.58
N THR A 343 -28.46 8.21 25.22
CA THR A 343 -29.48 8.61 26.20
C THR A 343 -30.88 8.78 25.61
N GLN A 344 -30.98 9.07 24.30
CA GLN A 344 -32.27 9.13 23.60
C GLN A 344 -32.74 7.72 23.20
N ALA A 345 -31.85 6.89 22.67
CA ALA A 345 -32.15 5.50 22.27
C ALA A 345 -32.54 4.60 23.46
N LYS A 346 -31.89 4.79 24.61
CA LYS A 346 -32.10 4.04 25.86
C LYS A 346 -32.47 4.98 27.02
N THR A 347 -33.64 5.61 26.89
CA THR A 347 -34.16 6.55 27.90
C THR A 347 -34.31 5.84 29.26
N GLY A 348 -33.49 6.25 30.24
CA GLY A 348 -33.51 5.74 31.62
C GLY A 348 -32.42 4.74 31.99
N GLU A 349 -31.59 4.30 31.05
CA GLU A 349 -30.41 3.46 31.36
C GLU A 349 -29.18 4.29 31.77
N SER A 350 -28.27 3.67 32.53
CA SER A 350 -26.97 4.25 32.89
C SER A 350 -26.01 4.26 31.68
N LEU A 351 -25.26 5.35 31.49
CA LEU A 351 -24.29 5.46 30.40
C LEU A 351 -23.13 4.43 30.55
N PRO A 352 -22.80 3.66 29.49
CA PRO A 352 -21.61 2.83 29.42
C PRO A 352 -20.33 3.62 29.70
N LYS A 353 -19.31 2.95 30.26
CA LYS A 353 -18.02 3.60 30.63
C LYS A 353 -17.38 4.37 29.49
N ALA A 354 -17.52 3.90 28.25
CA ALA A 354 -17.00 4.57 27.05
C ALA A 354 -17.67 5.94 26.77
N LEU A 355 -18.89 6.17 27.25
CA LEU A 355 -19.69 7.37 26.99
C LEU A 355 -19.72 8.36 28.18
N GLN A 356 -18.97 8.09 29.25
CA GLN A 356 -18.89 8.96 30.44
C GLN A 356 -17.89 10.12 30.29
N LYS A 357 -17.26 10.25 29.12
CA LYS A 357 -16.29 11.30 28.78
C LYS A 357 -16.96 12.41 27.97
N GLU A 358 -16.58 13.65 28.25
CA GLU A 358 -17.00 14.86 27.53
C GLU A 358 -15.77 15.69 27.15
N ASP A 359 -15.86 16.52 26.10
CA ASP A 359 -14.78 17.43 25.71
C ASP A 359 -15.29 18.89 25.72
N PRO A 360 -14.90 19.69 26.74
CA PRO A 360 -15.33 21.09 26.84
C PRO A 360 -14.89 22.02 25.71
N GLU A 361 -13.90 21.67 24.88
CA GLU A 361 -13.57 22.48 23.70
C GLU A 361 -14.59 22.26 22.58
N TRP A 362 -15.06 21.02 22.40
CA TRP A 362 -16.13 20.70 21.45
C TRP A 362 -17.48 21.27 21.88
N GLU A 363 -17.83 21.19 23.17
CA GLU A 363 -19.12 21.69 23.68
C GLU A 363 -19.26 23.23 23.57
N LYS A 364 -18.17 24.00 23.50
CA LYS A 364 -18.21 25.45 23.19
C LYS A 364 -18.82 25.77 21.81
N TRP A 365 -18.76 24.84 20.87
CA TRP A 365 -19.31 25.00 19.52
C TRP A 365 -20.79 24.58 19.42
N ARG A 366 -21.40 24.12 20.52
CA ARG A 366 -22.85 23.87 20.59
C ARG A 366 -23.61 25.19 20.54
N THR A 367 -24.64 25.28 19.72
CA THR A 367 -25.32 26.56 19.47
C THR A 367 -26.08 27.01 20.73
N VAL A 368 -25.92 28.28 21.12
CA VAL A 368 -26.39 28.89 22.39
C VAL A 368 -27.86 28.60 22.73
N ASN A 369 -28.72 28.40 21.72
CA ASN A 369 -30.15 28.07 21.89
C ASN A 369 -30.41 26.58 22.18
N GLY A 370 -29.45 25.84 22.74
CA GLY A 370 -29.64 24.45 23.16
C GLY A 370 -29.78 23.44 22.02
N SER A 371 -29.08 23.64 20.89
CA SER A 371 -29.11 22.64 19.82
C SER A 371 -28.48 21.32 20.26
N GLN A 372 -29.14 20.20 19.96
CA GLN A 372 -28.55 18.87 20.20
C GLN A 372 -27.27 18.63 19.36
N THR A 373 -27.10 19.38 18.26
CA THR A 373 -25.94 19.30 17.37
C THR A 373 -24.99 20.49 17.53
N ILE A 374 -23.72 20.23 17.20
CA ILE A 374 -22.64 21.20 16.97
C ILE A 374 -22.54 21.44 15.46
N ASN A 375 -22.29 22.68 15.02
CA ASN A 375 -22.16 23.01 13.60
C ASN A 375 -20.69 23.18 13.21
N VAL A 376 -20.08 22.15 12.62
CA VAL A 376 -18.65 22.10 12.26
C VAL A 376 -18.36 22.88 10.98
N TYR A 377 -19.20 22.71 9.94
CA TYR A 377 -19.03 23.41 8.66
C TYR A 377 -20.35 23.62 7.93
N ARG A 378 -20.56 24.81 7.37
CA ARG A 378 -21.91 25.31 7.04
C ARG A 378 -22.50 24.88 5.70
N THR A 379 -21.72 24.93 4.60
CA THR A 379 -22.25 24.75 3.23
C THR A 379 -21.15 24.38 2.23
N GLY A 380 -21.50 23.61 1.19
CA GLY A 380 -20.65 23.31 0.03
C GLY A 380 -19.72 22.10 0.19
N VAL A 381 -19.97 21.22 1.16
CA VAL A 381 -19.09 20.07 1.43
C VAL A 381 -19.39 18.91 0.48
N GLU A 382 -18.38 18.53 -0.29
CA GLU A 382 -18.40 17.40 -1.22
C GLU A 382 -17.73 16.15 -0.62
N PHE A 383 -16.69 16.30 0.19
CA PHE A 383 -16.07 15.19 0.92
C PHE A 383 -15.60 15.63 2.31
N LEU A 384 -15.70 14.71 3.27
CA LEU A 384 -15.16 14.82 4.63
C LEU A 384 -14.23 13.64 4.90
N GLN A 385 -13.01 13.89 5.37
CA GLN A 385 -12.02 12.87 5.74
C GLN A 385 -11.41 13.18 7.11
N SER A 386 -11.29 12.16 7.96
CA SER A 386 -10.50 12.22 9.18
C SER A 386 -9.05 11.91 8.86
N ILE A 387 -8.14 12.82 9.24
CA ILE A 387 -6.69 12.73 9.01
C ILE A 387 -6.02 12.40 10.35
N PRO A 388 -5.41 11.21 10.53
CA PRO A 388 -4.79 10.85 11.79
C PRO A 388 -3.66 11.82 12.16
N VAL A 389 -3.61 12.22 13.43
CA VAL A 389 -2.50 13.01 13.98
C VAL A 389 -1.55 12.06 14.70
N LEU A 390 -0.24 12.21 14.46
CA LEU A 390 0.78 11.38 15.09
C LEU A 390 0.70 11.49 16.63
N ASP A 391 0.98 10.37 17.32
CA ASP A 391 0.94 10.23 18.78
C ASP A 391 -0.41 10.66 19.43
N SER A 392 -1.53 10.54 18.70
CA SER A 392 -2.85 11.06 19.10
C SER A 392 -4.01 10.18 18.61
N ASN A 393 -4.90 9.78 19.53
CA ASN A 393 -6.17 9.12 19.20
C ASN A 393 -7.22 10.07 18.57
N CYS A 394 -6.88 11.34 18.38
CA CYS A 394 -7.72 12.36 17.75
C CYS A 394 -7.18 12.72 16.36
N SER A 395 -8.09 12.84 15.38
CA SER A 395 -7.80 13.15 13.97
C SER A 395 -8.18 14.59 13.62
N ASP A 396 -7.41 15.25 12.76
CA ASP A 396 -7.85 16.50 12.11
C ASP A 396 -8.92 16.21 11.05
N LEU A 397 -9.75 17.20 10.71
CA LEU A 397 -10.87 17.06 9.78
C LEU A 397 -10.59 17.80 8.48
N LEU A 398 -10.33 17.07 7.41
CA LEU A 398 -10.18 17.62 6.06
C LEU A 398 -11.55 17.73 5.38
N ILE A 399 -11.90 18.97 5.01
CA ILE A 399 -13.15 19.32 4.36
C ILE A 399 -12.85 19.74 2.94
N THR A 400 -13.43 19.03 1.97
CA THR A 400 -13.30 19.33 0.54
C THR A 400 -14.61 19.92 0.01
N THR A 401 -14.49 21.05 -0.68
CA THR A 401 -15.59 21.73 -1.38
C THR A 401 -15.26 21.86 -2.87
N THR A 402 -16.23 22.29 -3.68
CA THR A 402 -16.02 22.61 -5.11
C THR A 402 -14.98 23.70 -5.37
N ASP A 403 -14.68 24.52 -4.37
CA ASP A 403 -13.89 25.75 -4.45
C ASP A 403 -12.61 25.72 -3.59
N GLY A 404 -12.33 24.62 -2.88
CA GLY A 404 -11.11 24.47 -2.11
C GLY A 404 -11.11 23.35 -1.06
N LEU A 405 -9.97 23.22 -0.38
CA LEU A 405 -9.78 22.37 0.80
C LEU A 405 -9.65 23.24 2.05
N THR A 406 -10.14 22.76 3.18
CA THR A 406 -9.95 23.36 4.50
C THR A 406 -9.62 22.26 5.50
N LEU A 407 -8.54 22.41 6.26
CA LEU A 407 -8.16 21.49 7.33
C LEU A 407 -8.52 22.12 8.68
N LEU A 408 -9.46 21.49 9.40
CA LEU A 408 -9.83 21.86 10.77
C LEU A 408 -9.09 20.97 11.77
N ARG A 409 -8.70 21.55 12.91
CA ARG A 409 -7.94 20.87 13.95
C ARG A 409 -8.87 20.02 14.84
N GLY A 410 -8.56 18.75 15.04
CA GLY A 410 -9.47 17.78 15.69
C GLY A 410 -9.82 18.09 17.15
N LYS A 411 -8.93 18.82 17.86
CA LYS A 411 -9.07 19.13 19.29
C LYS A 411 -10.05 20.25 19.60
N ASP A 412 -10.19 21.24 18.71
CA ASP A 412 -10.87 22.52 18.98
C ASP A 412 -11.62 23.10 17.79
N LEU A 413 -11.66 22.40 16.64
CA LEU A 413 -12.26 22.82 15.37
C LEU A 413 -11.68 24.11 14.77
N GLU A 414 -10.55 24.62 15.27
CA GLU A 414 -9.88 25.76 14.63
C GLU A 414 -9.36 25.39 13.24
N LYS A 415 -9.52 26.30 12.28
CA LYS A 415 -8.94 26.15 10.94
C LYS A 415 -7.40 26.21 11.02
N ARG A 416 -6.72 25.12 10.66
CA ARG A 416 -5.26 25.07 10.48
C ARG A 416 -4.86 25.86 9.23
N TRP A 417 -5.46 25.54 8.09
CA TRP A 417 -5.30 26.27 6.82
C TRP A 417 -6.52 26.08 5.90
N ALA A 418 -6.60 26.88 4.83
CA ALA A 418 -7.53 26.65 3.72
C ALA A 418 -6.89 27.11 2.39
N VAL A 419 -7.08 26.35 1.32
CA VAL A 419 -6.56 26.62 -0.02
C VAL A 419 -7.70 26.65 -1.03
N SER A 420 -7.77 27.70 -1.85
CA SER A 420 -8.81 27.86 -2.86
C SER A 420 -8.44 27.15 -4.17
N LEU A 421 -9.23 26.15 -4.56
CA LEU A 421 -9.01 25.32 -5.73
C LEU A 421 -10.36 25.10 -6.43
N LYS A 422 -10.52 25.66 -7.63
CA LYS A 422 -11.76 25.52 -8.41
C LYS A 422 -11.87 24.13 -9.02
N ASN A 423 -13.08 23.59 -9.14
CA ASN A 423 -13.40 22.33 -9.80
C ASN A 423 -12.76 21.07 -9.17
N VAL A 424 -12.59 21.04 -7.85
CA VAL A 424 -12.26 19.78 -7.15
C VAL A 424 -13.48 18.84 -7.24
N LYS A 425 -13.27 17.61 -7.72
CA LYS A 425 -14.34 16.60 -7.88
C LYS A 425 -13.99 15.21 -7.36
N SER A 426 -12.70 14.87 -7.26
CA SER A 426 -12.25 13.64 -6.60
C SER A 426 -12.15 13.83 -5.08
N GLN A 427 -12.38 12.76 -4.32
CA GLN A 427 -11.93 12.70 -2.93
C GLN A 427 -10.38 12.78 -2.86
N PRO A 428 -9.81 13.64 -2.00
CA PRO A 428 -8.37 13.70 -1.77
C PRO A 428 -7.75 12.34 -1.39
N GLN A 429 -6.60 12.01 -1.98
CA GLN A 429 -5.85 10.80 -1.66
C GLN A 429 -4.67 11.14 -0.76
N THR A 430 -4.59 10.49 0.41
CA THR A 430 -3.65 10.81 1.49
C THR A 430 -2.35 10.03 1.35
N GLY A 431 -1.20 10.68 1.39
CA GLY A 431 0.11 9.99 1.38
C GLY A 431 1.26 10.94 1.63
N HIS A 432 2.44 10.42 1.94
CA HIS A 432 3.62 11.24 2.22
C HIS A 432 4.34 11.59 0.92
N PHE A 433 4.26 12.85 0.47
CA PHE A 433 5.01 13.34 -0.69
C PHE A 433 6.38 13.87 -0.24
N ASN A 434 6.41 14.65 0.84
CA ASN A 434 7.61 15.18 1.45
C ASN A 434 8.05 14.34 2.68
N PRO A 435 9.17 14.66 3.37
CA PRO A 435 9.64 13.94 4.57
C PRO A 435 9.28 14.62 5.91
N ASP A 436 8.22 15.42 6.00
CA ASP A 436 7.83 16.17 7.22
C ASP A 436 7.01 15.35 8.25
N GLY A 437 6.53 14.16 7.85
CA GLY A 437 5.77 13.23 8.69
C GLY A 437 4.25 13.41 8.65
N SER A 438 3.74 14.45 7.98
CA SER A 438 2.31 14.68 7.76
C SER A 438 1.81 14.00 6.48
N LEU A 439 0.48 13.78 6.40
CA LEU A 439 -0.15 13.28 5.18
C LEU A 439 -0.44 14.43 4.22
N ASP A 440 0.16 14.38 3.03
CA ASP A 440 -0.14 15.26 1.90
C ASP A 440 -1.34 14.75 1.10
N PHE A 441 -1.94 15.63 0.29
CA PHE A 441 -3.21 15.38 -0.38
C PHE A 441 -3.10 15.49 -1.90
N LEU A 442 -3.17 14.36 -2.61
CA LEU A 442 -3.33 14.33 -4.06
C LEU A 442 -4.78 14.61 -4.46
N LEU A 443 -4.97 15.51 -5.40
CA LEU A 443 -6.25 15.98 -5.94
C LEU A 443 -6.29 15.82 -7.46
N GLN A 444 -7.46 15.46 -7.98
CA GLN A 444 -7.77 15.52 -9.40
C GLN A 444 -8.75 16.67 -9.65
N ILE A 445 -8.23 17.76 -10.22
CA ILE A 445 -8.98 18.97 -10.54
C ILE A 445 -9.39 18.93 -12.00
N HIS A 446 -10.67 19.21 -12.31
CA HIS A 446 -11.12 19.26 -13.70
C HIS A 446 -10.75 20.61 -14.35
N SER A 447 -9.82 20.57 -15.31
CA SER A 447 -9.30 21.76 -16.01
C SER A 447 -10.24 22.15 -17.16
N ASN A 448 -10.46 21.22 -18.10
CA ASN A 448 -11.34 21.39 -19.25
C ASN A 448 -11.85 20.01 -19.73
N ASN A 449 -12.71 20.00 -20.76
CA ASN A 449 -13.35 18.78 -21.27
C ASN A 449 -12.39 17.69 -21.80
N THR A 450 -11.10 18.01 -21.98
CA THR A 450 -10.08 17.11 -22.56
C THR A 450 -8.87 16.90 -21.64
N SER A 451 -8.85 17.47 -20.43
CA SER A 451 -7.74 17.32 -19.49
C SER A 451 -8.12 17.57 -18.02
N LYS A 452 -7.37 16.94 -17.13
CA LYS A 452 -7.42 17.16 -15.68
C LYS A 452 -6.04 17.55 -15.16
N ARG A 453 -6.04 18.27 -14.05
CA ARG A 453 -4.84 18.77 -13.37
C ARG A 453 -4.67 18.00 -12.08
N ILE A 454 -3.61 17.21 -11.99
CA ILE A 454 -3.23 16.48 -10.78
C ILE A 454 -2.39 17.44 -9.92
N VAL A 455 -2.81 17.67 -8.68
CA VAL A 455 -2.14 18.60 -7.76
C VAL A 455 -1.91 17.89 -6.43
N ILE A 456 -0.74 18.07 -5.82
CA ILE A 456 -0.44 17.56 -4.48
C ILE A 456 -0.28 18.76 -3.54
N ILE A 457 -1.09 18.77 -2.47
CA ILE A 457 -1.14 19.83 -1.45
C ILE A 457 -0.45 19.35 -0.18
N ASP A 458 0.43 20.19 0.36
CA ASP A 458 1.12 20.05 1.64
C ASP A 458 0.15 19.89 2.82
N GLY A 459 0.28 18.80 3.58
CA GLY A 459 -0.55 18.54 4.77
C GLY A 459 -0.35 19.55 5.91
N THR A 460 0.86 20.07 6.09
CA THR A 460 1.20 21.05 7.13
C THR A 460 0.71 22.45 6.81
N SER A 461 0.87 22.90 5.55
CA SER A 461 0.77 24.32 5.17
C SER A 461 -0.37 24.64 4.19
N GLY A 462 -0.89 23.66 3.46
CA GLY A 462 -1.90 23.87 2.40
C GLY A 462 -1.32 24.42 1.09
N VAL A 463 0.00 24.48 0.93
CA VAL A 463 0.70 24.95 -0.28
C VAL A 463 0.82 23.81 -1.31
N PRO A 464 0.66 24.05 -2.63
CA PRO A 464 0.93 23.04 -3.65
C PRO A 464 2.42 22.67 -3.73
N LEU A 465 2.73 21.38 -3.56
CA LEU A 465 4.08 20.81 -3.66
C LEU A 465 4.42 20.35 -5.08
N TRP A 466 3.41 19.91 -5.84
CA TRP A 466 3.57 19.39 -7.20
C TRP A 466 2.28 19.54 -8.00
N GLU A 467 2.41 19.74 -9.31
CA GLU A 467 1.29 19.96 -10.24
C GLU A 467 1.64 19.45 -11.65
N TRP A 468 0.69 18.76 -12.30
CA TRP A 468 0.79 18.33 -13.69
C TRP A 468 -0.58 18.29 -14.38
N GLU A 469 -0.65 18.70 -15.65
CA GLU A 469 -1.87 18.59 -16.48
C GLU A 469 -1.78 17.38 -17.42
N VAL A 470 -2.84 16.58 -17.43
CA VAL A 470 -2.90 15.25 -18.05
C VAL A 470 -4.13 15.18 -18.97
N PRO A 471 -4.00 14.70 -20.22
CA PRO A 471 -5.15 14.42 -21.09
C PRO A 471 -6.15 13.48 -20.41
N TRP A 472 -7.43 13.85 -20.43
CA TRP A 472 -8.50 13.12 -19.75
C TRP A 472 -9.90 13.50 -20.25
N HIS A 473 -10.58 12.58 -20.93
CA HIS A 473 -11.86 12.80 -21.61
C HIS A 473 -13.06 12.12 -20.93
N VAL A 474 -12.81 11.31 -19.89
CA VAL A 474 -13.83 10.54 -19.15
C VAL A 474 -14.20 11.27 -17.86
N LYS A 475 -15.36 10.96 -17.25
CA LYS A 475 -15.65 11.43 -15.89
C LYS A 475 -14.82 10.66 -14.87
N GLU A 476 -14.57 11.30 -13.72
CA GLU A 476 -14.05 10.75 -12.45
C GLU A 476 -13.50 9.31 -12.49
N ALA A 477 -12.17 9.17 -12.51
CA ALA A 477 -11.50 7.89 -12.22
C ALA A 477 -10.84 7.94 -10.84
N ALA A 478 -10.74 6.77 -10.21
CA ALA A 478 -10.02 6.59 -8.95
C ALA A 478 -8.55 7.03 -9.07
N ALA A 479 -8.00 7.47 -7.94
CA ALA A 479 -6.56 7.54 -7.69
C ALA A 479 -6.32 6.92 -6.32
N ALA A 480 -5.10 6.48 -6.05
CA ALA A 480 -4.71 5.89 -4.78
C ALA A 480 -3.26 6.25 -4.44
N SER A 481 -2.89 6.05 -3.18
CA SER A 481 -1.52 6.15 -2.67
C SER A 481 -1.09 4.79 -2.11
N VAL A 482 0.21 4.55 -2.03
CA VAL A 482 0.76 3.37 -1.35
C VAL A 482 2.07 3.72 -0.63
N PRO A 483 2.21 3.42 0.68
CA PRO A 483 3.41 3.74 1.44
C PRO A 483 4.63 2.94 0.98
N THR A 484 5.79 3.58 1.02
CA THR A 484 7.08 3.07 0.52
C THR A 484 8.13 3.06 1.63
N SER A 485 9.09 2.14 1.55
CA SER A 485 10.08 1.95 2.64
C SER A 485 11.07 3.11 2.82
N ASP A 486 11.07 4.10 1.94
CA ASP A 486 11.84 5.35 2.07
C ASP A 486 11.06 6.48 2.79
N GLY A 487 9.96 6.14 3.49
CA GLY A 487 9.17 7.07 4.30
C GLY A 487 8.19 7.93 3.50
N LYS A 488 7.95 7.57 2.23
CA LYS A 488 7.11 8.31 1.29
C LYS A 488 5.89 7.50 0.88
N SER A 489 5.17 7.96 -0.13
CA SER A 489 4.13 7.20 -0.80
C SER A 489 4.24 7.35 -2.31
N ALA A 490 4.16 6.24 -3.04
CA ALA A 490 3.90 6.29 -4.48
C ALA A 490 2.43 6.64 -4.70
N PHE A 491 2.15 7.45 -5.72
CA PHE A 491 0.81 7.89 -6.09
C PHE A 491 0.43 7.31 -7.45
N VAL A 492 -0.77 6.74 -7.56
CA VAL A 492 -1.25 6.01 -8.73
C VAL A 492 -2.57 6.62 -9.21
N PHE A 493 -2.63 7.03 -10.48
CA PHE A 493 -3.80 7.71 -11.05
C PHE A 493 -3.92 7.45 -12.57
N TRP A 494 -5.13 7.58 -13.12
CA TRP A 494 -5.36 7.37 -14.56
C TRP A 494 -5.09 8.63 -15.40
N GLY A 495 -4.68 8.47 -16.65
CA GLY A 495 -4.64 9.49 -17.70
C GLY A 495 -4.98 8.89 -19.07
N ASP A 496 -5.22 9.70 -20.10
CA ASP A 496 -5.41 9.20 -21.47
C ASP A 496 -4.07 9.19 -22.23
N GLY A 497 -3.89 8.21 -23.13
CA GLY A 497 -2.60 7.93 -23.79
C GLY A 497 -2.06 9.00 -24.76
N SER A 498 -2.74 10.12 -24.97
CA SER A 498 -2.34 11.20 -25.89
C SER A 498 -1.28 12.15 -25.30
N LEU A 499 -0.26 11.58 -24.65
CA LEU A 499 0.89 12.31 -24.14
C LEU A 499 1.71 12.90 -25.32
N PRO A 500 2.07 14.20 -25.30
CA PRO A 500 2.70 14.86 -26.44
C PRO A 500 4.18 14.48 -26.57
N ALA A 501 4.44 13.34 -27.20
CA ALA A 501 5.76 13.05 -27.76
C ALA A 501 6.08 14.06 -28.89
N ASN A 502 7.36 14.44 -29.01
CA ASN A 502 7.85 15.29 -30.11
C ASN A 502 7.95 14.52 -31.45
N SER A 503 6.85 13.89 -31.86
CA SER A 503 6.72 13.15 -33.12
C SER A 503 6.23 14.06 -34.24
N THR A 504 7.12 14.89 -34.78
CA THR A 504 6.88 15.63 -36.04
C THR A 504 6.94 14.70 -37.25
N ASN A 505 5.97 13.78 -37.36
CA ASN A 505 5.72 12.97 -38.55
C ASN A 505 4.24 12.63 -38.69
N LEU A 506 3.74 12.60 -39.93
CA LEU A 506 2.31 12.59 -40.24
C LEU A 506 1.68 11.19 -40.20
N ASN A 507 0.34 11.18 -40.15
CA ASN A 507 -0.52 10.06 -40.52
C ASN A 507 -0.36 8.77 -39.68
N ILE A 508 -0.40 8.90 -38.35
CA ILE A 508 -1.04 7.87 -37.53
C ILE A 508 -2.54 8.21 -37.52
N GLN A 509 -3.41 7.26 -37.88
CA GLN A 509 -4.85 7.41 -37.63
C GLN A 509 -5.06 7.59 -36.13
N VAL A 510 -5.78 8.63 -35.71
CA VAL A 510 -6.24 8.73 -34.32
C VAL A 510 -7.15 7.54 -34.07
N ASP A 511 -6.63 6.53 -33.37
CA ASP A 511 -7.42 5.36 -32.99
C ASP A 511 -8.53 5.85 -32.04
N THR A 512 -9.78 5.58 -32.42
CA THR A 512 -10.94 6.04 -31.65
C THR A 512 -11.20 5.17 -30.42
N GLN A 513 -10.34 4.17 -30.17
CA GLN A 513 -10.20 3.54 -28.86
C GLN A 513 -9.40 4.44 -27.90
N TRP A 514 -10.12 5.14 -27.03
CA TRP A 514 -9.57 5.93 -25.92
C TRP A 514 -8.89 5.01 -24.88
N ASN A 515 -7.64 4.67 -25.14
CA ASN A 515 -6.80 3.93 -24.20
C ASN A 515 -6.49 4.79 -22.98
N ARG A 516 -6.88 4.29 -21.81
CA ARG A 516 -6.63 4.88 -20.49
C ARG A 516 -5.40 4.21 -19.91
N HIS A 517 -4.43 5.00 -19.48
CA HIS A 517 -3.15 4.58 -18.94
C HIS A 517 -3.13 4.79 -17.43
N LEU A 518 -2.59 3.83 -16.72
CA LEU A 518 -2.37 3.86 -15.28
C LEU A 518 -0.97 4.42 -15.03
N LEU A 519 -0.92 5.59 -14.40
CA LEU A 519 0.28 6.37 -14.22
C LEU A 519 0.72 6.32 -12.75
N LEU A 520 2.01 6.09 -12.50
CA LEU A 520 2.62 6.07 -11.18
C LEU A 520 3.64 7.20 -11.04
N LEU A 521 3.47 8.02 -10.01
CA LEU A 521 4.39 9.06 -9.55
C LEU A 521 5.10 8.59 -8.28
N HIS A 522 6.42 8.82 -8.19
CA HIS A 522 7.15 8.64 -6.95
C HIS A 522 7.83 9.97 -6.51
N PRO A 523 7.62 10.46 -5.28
CA PRO A 523 8.06 11.81 -4.89
C PRO A 523 9.58 12.00 -4.84
N SER A 524 10.37 10.93 -4.85
CA SER A 524 11.83 11.02 -4.99
C SER A 524 12.29 11.34 -6.43
N TYR A 525 11.39 11.27 -7.43
CA TYR A 525 11.65 11.62 -8.83
C TYR A 525 10.46 12.38 -9.46
N PRO A 526 10.12 13.59 -8.97
CA PRO A 526 8.87 14.28 -9.33
C PRO A 526 8.77 14.75 -10.81
N GLY A 527 9.87 14.69 -11.56
CA GLY A 527 9.88 14.91 -13.00
C GLY A 527 9.62 13.64 -13.85
N VAL A 528 9.47 12.47 -13.24
CA VAL A 528 9.28 11.19 -13.96
C VAL A 528 8.01 10.49 -13.51
N ILE A 529 7.17 10.16 -14.49
CA ILE A 529 5.96 9.35 -14.34
C ILE A 529 6.21 7.99 -15.01
N LEU A 530 5.71 6.90 -14.43
CA LEU A 530 5.73 5.58 -15.05
C LEU A 530 4.32 5.23 -15.55
N ASP A 531 4.17 5.02 -16.86
CA ASP A 531 2.99 4.35 -17.43
C ASP A 531 3.12 2.84 -17.19
N ILE A 532 2.35 2.31 -16.25
CA ILE A 532 2.48 0.94 -15.72
C ILE A 532 1.46 -0.05 -16.29
N PHE A 533 0.36 0.41 -16.89
CA PHE A 533 -0.72 -0.44 -17.42
C PHE A 533 -1.69 0.35 -18.30
N ASN A 534 -2.42 -0.28 -19.23
CA ASN A 534 -3.46 0.39 -20.00
C ASN A 534 -4.73 -0.45 -20.23
N VAL A 535 -5.87 0.23 -20.39
CA VAL A 535 -7.20 -0.37 -20.66
C VAL A 535 -8.02 0.46 -21.64
N SER A 536 -8.72 -0.21 -22.56
CA SER A 536 -9.76 0.39 -23.41
C SER A 536 -11.17 0.27 -22.81
N ALA A 537 -11.39 -0.72 -21.94
CA ALA A 537 -12.62 -0.93 -21.18
C ALA A 537 -12.94 0.22 -20.20
N ASN A 538 -14.20 0.33 -19.76
CA ASN A 538 -14.55 1.27 -18.70
C ASN A 538 -13.91 0.85 -17.37
N ILE A 539 -13.41 1.80 -16.58
CA ILE A 539 -12.95 1.57 -15.20
C ILE A 539 -14.16 1.74 -14.28
N VAL A 540 -14.46 0.73 -13.47
CA VAL A 540 -15.56 0.74 -12.49
C VAL A 540 -15.03 1.18 -11.11
N THR A 541 -13.92 0.57 -10.67
CA THR A 541 -13.24 0.92 -9.42
C THR A 541 -11.79 0.41 -9.42
N MET A 542 -10.97 0.90 -8.49
CA MET A 542 -9.56 0.55 -8.32
C MET A 542 -9.20 0.61 -6.83
N GLU A 543 -8.41 -0.34 -6.35
CA GLU A 543 -7.91 -0.39 -4.96
C GLU A 543 -6.46 -0.92 -4.90
N ILE A 544 -5.70 -0.61 -3.85
CA ILE A 544 -4.30 -1.09 -3.69
C ILE A 544 -4.14 -1.95 -2.44
N GLY A 545 -3.58 -3.16 -2.62
CA GLY A 545 -3.19 -4.06 -1.53
C GLY A 545 -1.67 -4.14 -1.36
N ILE A 546 -1.22 -4.31 -0.12
CA ILE A 546 0.20 -4.51 0.24
C ILE A 546 0.45 -5.99 0.56
N LYS A 547 1.59 -6.53 0.12
CA LYS A 547 2.13 -7.82 0.57
C LYS A 547 3.27 -7.58 1.55
N GLU A 548 2.94 -7.54 2.85
CA GLU A 548 3.89 -7.11 3.88
C GLU A 548 5.12 -8.06 4.01
N LEU A 549 4.95 -9.34 3.65
CA LEU A 549 6.04 -10.34 3.59
C LEU A 549 6.95 -10.21 2.36
N GLU A 550 6.38 -9.96 1.17
CA GLU A 550 7.16 -9.79 -0.08
C GLU A 550 7.77 -8.38 -0.23
N LYS A 551 7.31 -7.43 0.60
CA LYS A 551 7.56 -5.99 0.46
C LYS A 551 7.24 -5.47 -0.95
N ASP A 552 6.13 -5.97 -1.50
CA ASP A 552 5.55 -5.58 -2.77
C ASP A 552 4.10 -5.09 -2.54
N ALA A 553 3.52 -4.44 -3.53
CA ALA A 553 2.12 -4.01 -3.51
C ALA A 553 1.47 -4.33 -4.86
N PHE A 554 0.15 -4.31 -4.92
CA PHE A 554 -0.61 -4.64 -6.12
C PHE A 554 -1.84 -3.77 -6.27
N VAL A 555 -2.12 -3.35 -7.50
CA VAL A 555 -3.36 -2.68 -7.88
C VAL A 555 -4.38 -3.74 -8.27
N VAL A 556 -5.59 -3.61 -7.74
CA VAL A 556 -6.79 -4.32 -8.20
C VAL A 556 -7.60 -3.34 -9.04
N ILE A 557 -7.93 -3.73 -10.26
CA ILE A 557 -8.64 -2.91 -11.23
C ILE A 557 -9.89 -3.67 -11.66
N VAL A 558 -11.07 -3.06 -11.46
CA VAL A 558 -12.34 -3.60 -11.93
C VAL A 558 -12.75 -2.83 -13.18
N THR A 559 -12.96 -3.53 -14.29
CA THR A 559 -13.39 -2.93 -15.55
C THR A 559 -14.66 -3.58 -16.09
N SER A 560 -15.47 -2.82 -16.84
CA SER A 560 -16.62 -3.33 -17.57
C SER A 560 -16.47 -3.24 -19.08
N ASP A 561 -16.78 -4.36 -19.75
CA ASP A 561 -16.71 -4.49 -21.20
C ASP A 561 -17.87 -3.77 -21.88
N ARG A 562 -17.60 -2.58 -22.43
CA ARG A 562 -18.54 -1.87 -23.31
C ARG A 562 -18.57 -2.49 -24.70
N ASN A 563 -19.62 -3.26 -24.99
CA ASN A 563 -19.99 -3.61 -26.36
C ASN A 563 -20.42 -2.35 -27.13
N ILE A 564 -19.56 -1.83 -28.00
CA ILE A 564 -19.84 -0.65 -28.82
C ILE A 564 -21.04 -0.94 -29.73
N GLY A 565 -22.13 -0.18 -29.55
CA GLY A 565 -23.39 -0.36 -30.28
C GLY A 565 -24.50 -1.09 -29.48
N ALA A 566 -24.21 -1.59 -28.27
CA ALA A 566 -25.25 -2.03 -27.33
C ALA A 566 -25.95 -0.81 -26.70
N SER A 567 -27.24 -0.96 -26.37
CA SER A 567 -27.97 0.04 -25.56
C SER A 567 -27.61 -0.09 -24.08
N ASP A 568 -27.85 0.97 -23.29
CA ASP A 568 -27.52 1.01 -21.85
C ASP A 568 -28.26 -0.06 -21.01
N ASN A 569 -29.27 -0.72 -21.58
CA ASN A 569 -29.99 -1.84 -20.96
C ASN A 569 -29.31 -3.22 -21.16
N VAL A 570 -28.16 -3.30 -21.83
CA VAL A 570 -27.42 -4.56 -22.00
C VAL A 570 -26.40 -4.73 -20.86
N PRO A 571 -26.54 -5.75 -19.99
CA PRO A 571 -25.68 -5.91 -18.81
C PRO A 571 -24.22 -6.23 -19.21
N GLN A 572 -23.32 -5.30 -18.88
CA GLN A 572 -21.90 -5.34 -19.21
C GLN A 572 -21.16 -6.38 -18.35
N THR A 573 -20.13 -7.04 -18.91
CA THR A 573 -19.37 -8.07 -18.16
C THR A 573 -18.32 -7.41 -17.28
N LEU A 574 -18.31 -7.76 -15.98
CA LEU A 574 -17.29 -7.34 -15.03
C LEU A 574 -16.05 -8.23 -15.11
N VAL A 575 -14.90 -7.58 -15.25
CA VAL A 575 -13.56 -8.18 -15.24
C VAL A 575 -12.79 -7.61 -14.05
N VAL A 576 -12.29 -8.47 -13.18
CA VAL A 576 -11.36 -8.11 -12.10
C VAL A 576 -9.95 -8.44 -12.56
N SER A 577 -9.02 -7.50 -12.43
CA SER A 577 -7.61 -7.65 -12.80
C SER A 577 -6.73 -7.32 -11.60
N LYS A 578 -5.68 -8.13 -11.36
CA LYS A 578 -4.62 -7.84 -10.39
C LYS A 578 -3.32 -7.55 -11.12
N LEU A 579 -2.58 -6.54 -10.66
CA LEU A 579 -1.29 -6.11 -11.20
C LEU A 579 -0.31 -5.81 -10.06
N ALA A 580 0.79 -6.57 -9.95
CA ALA A 580 1.86 -6.33 -8.99
C ALA A 580 2.73 -5.12 -9.40
N LEU A 581 2.95 -4.18 -8.49
CA LEU A 581 3.57 -2.88 -8.79
C LEU A 581 5.06 -2.99 -9.11
N ARG A 582 5.84 -3.79 -8.37
CA ARG A 582 7.27 -3.96 -8.72
C ARG A 582 7.48 -4.61 -10.09
N TRP A 583 6.60 -5.53 -10.48
CA TRP A 583 6.59 -6.08 -11.84
C TRP A 583 6.17 -5.02 -12.87
N ALA A 584 5.06 -4.31 -12.64
CA ALA A 584 4.58 -3.28 -13.57
C ALA A 584 5.62 -2.16 -13.79
N MET A 585 6.28 -1.67 -12.73
CA MET A 585 7.40 -0.72 -12.82
C MET A 585 8.64 -1.29 -13.54
N SER A 586 8.82 -2.61 -13.57
CA SER A 586 9.89 -3.25 -14.36
C SER A 586 9.60 -3.19 -15.86
N TYR A 587 8.33 -3.21 -16.27
CA TYR A 587 7.89 -3.23 -17.68
C TYR A 587 7.33 -1.89 -18.18
N SER A 588 7.15 -0.90 -17.31
CA SER A 588 6.56 0.42 -17.59
C SER A 588 7.22 1.23 -18.72
N HIS A 589 6.48 2.19 -19.27
CA HIS A 589 7.04 3.25 -20.13
C HIS A 589 7.28 4.51 -19.30
N PRO A 590 8.53 4.97 -19.12
CA PRO A 590 8.83 6.11 -18.27
C PRO A 590 8.74 7.43 -19.07
N LEU A 591 8.11 8.44 -18.46
CA LEU A 591 7.67 9.68 -19.10
C LEU A 591 8.31 10.90 -18.40
N SER A 592 8.73 11.89 -19.19
CA SER A 592 9.30 13.15 -18.69
C SER A 592 8.20 14.19 -18.46
N VAL A 593 8.13 14.76 -17.25
CA VAL A 593 7.24 15.88 -16.91
C VAL A 593 8.05 17.18 -16.95
N GLY A 594 7.78 18.01 -17.97
CA GLY A 594 8.45 19.28 -18.23
C GLY A 594 9.76 19.17 -19.03
N ASP A 595 10.22 20.32 -19.52
CA ASP A 595 11.36 20.45 -20.46
C ASP A 595 12.76 20.40 -19.80
N ALA A 596 12.82 20.12 -18.49
CA ALA A 596 14.09 20.08 -17.77
C ALA A 596 14.95 18.87 -18.20
N LYS A 597 16.28 19.05 -18.24
CA LYS A 597 17.22 17.93 -18.43
C LYS A 597 17.27 17.07 -17.16
N ILE A 598 16.32 16.16 -17.02
CA ILE A 598 16.19 15.26 -15.86
C ILE A 598 17.50 14.49 -15.63
N ARG A 599 17.95 14.51 -14.38
CA ARG A 599 19.04 13.68 -13.84
C ARG A 599 18.52 12.99 -12.57
N PRO A 600 18.70 11.67 -12.40
CA PRO A 600 19.30 10.71 -13.33
C PRO A 600 18.45 10.51 -14.61
N LYS A 601 18.90 9.68 -15.56
CA LYS A 601 18.12 9.45 -16.78
C LYS A 601 16.79 8.77 -16.45
N VAL A 602 15.80 9.01 -17.31
CA VAL A 602 14.44 8.47 -17.20
C VAL A 602 14.42 6.93 -17.09
N ASP A 603 15.28 6.22 -17.84
CA ASP A 603 15.45 4.75 -17.72
C ASP A 603 16.13 4.30 -16.42
N ASP A 604 17.03 5.12 -15.86
CA ASP A 604 17.71 4.82 -14.61
C ASP A 604 16.74 5.00 -13.43
N VAL A 605 15.85 6.00 -13.48
CA VAL A 605 14.72 6.15 -12.54
C VAL A 605 13.84 4.91 -12.55
N LYS A 606 13.45 4.41 -13.74
CA LYS A 606 12.67 3.16 -13.86
C LYS A 606 13.38 1.98 -13.17
N ARG A 607 14.70 1.81 -13.38
CA ARG A 607 15.50 0.73 -12.76
C ARG A 607 15.62 0.85 -11.24
N ILE A 608 15.51 2.05 -10.69
CA ILE A 608 15.50 2.30 -9.25
C ILE A 608 14.10 2.02 -8.69
N LEU A 609 13.04 2.54 -9.30
CA LEU A 609 11.66 2.38 -8.83
C LEU A 609 11.16 0.93 -8.91
N SER A 610 11.60 0.12 -9.88
CA SER A 610 11.27 -1.33 -9.89
C SER A 610 11.86 -2.13 -8.72
N ARG A 611 12.82 -1.55 -7.97
CA ARG A 611 13.43 -2.11 -6.76
C ARG A 611 12.83 -1.54 -5.47
N LEU A 612 11.89 -0.59 -5.57
CA LEU A 612 11.19 0.01 -4.44
C LEU A 612 10.50 -1.07 -3.60
N LYS A 613 10.61 -0.97 -2.28
CA LYS A 613 9.92 -1.84 -1.34
C LYS A 613 8.66 -1.11 -0.85
N PHE A 614 7.53 -1.79 -0.95
CA PHE A 614 6.26 -1.33 -0.36
C PHE A 614 6.08 -1.97 1.01
N GLY A 615 5.32 -1.30 1.89
CA GLY A 615 5.05 -1.79 3.23
C GLY A 615 4.37 -0.70 4.05
N THR A 616 3.59 -1.10 5.04
CA THR A 616 3.03 -0.17 6.02
C THR A 616 4.17 0.54 6.78
N ILE A 617 4.14 1.88 6.79
CA ILE A 617 4.97 2.64 7.73
C ILE A 617 4.37 2.37 9.12
N PRO A 618 5.14 1.85 10.09
CA PRO A 618 4.61 1.59 11.42
C PRO A 618 4.28 2.92 12.10
N GLN A 619 2.99 3.26 12.14
CA GLN A 619 2.49 4.25 13.09
C GLN A 619 2.84 3.74 14.49
N LYS A 620 3.60 4.52 15.25
CA LYS A 620 3.90 4.17 16.64
C LYS A 620 2.62 4.27 17.48
N PRO A 621 2.37 3.30 18.37
CA PRO A 621 1.35 3.41 19.40
C PRO A 621 1.80 4.31 20.56
#